data_AF-A0A8T3PKE8-F1
#
_entry.id   AF-A0A8T3PKE8-F1
#
_cell.length_a   1.000
_cell.length_b   1.000
_cell.length_c   1.000
_cell.angle_alpha   90.00
_cell.angle_beta   90.00
_cell.angle_gamma   90.00
#
_symmetry.space_group_name_H-M   'P 1'
#
loop_
_entity.id
_entity.type
_entity.pdbx_description
1 polymer ?
#
loop_
_entity_poly.entity_id
_entity_poly.type
_entity_poly.pdbx_seq_one_letter_code
_entity_poly.pdbx_strand_id
1 'polypeptide(L)'
;MTRMTKHLSQLAVALAIIASVAVAPKTAMAAEGYNLQRNLVTNFPDKYRTRLEPGRQTLRNDLVLNAWGLTLRPAGAGGHWWIANTDSGTVVTYIGDTDTTPLFQDALKTVRVEPAPATPEQSPTPTGQVFSGSEEFPCSGTSFTGAPIAAPSRFLVVTEDGNLQCWAETGSRLAQRMRSFTVAVNGEAGSVYKGLAITPFRSGNRLYAANFGLRRIDAFDGAYQPILTGAFARPADVPEDFAPFNIQFLEYEIDGIARQGLFVAYARTTADPIEEEQGPGLGFIAEFDLDGRHLRTLGHTRRLNAPWGMVAAAEDFGPFSKRLIVGNFGDGTLVAFGLKSGRQRGYLRGRDRQAIQINCLWGLAFGNGASLGRANFLYFTAGPNGEADGLFGSLHFVDE
;
A
#
# COMPACT_ATOMS: atom_id res chain seq x y z
N MET A 1 -34.33 87.43 21.16
CA MET A 1 -33.89 86.82 22.43
C MET A 1 -33.01 85.62 22.07
N THR A 2 -31.68 85.80 22.05
CA THR A 2 -30.71 85.16 22.99
C THR A 2 -30.77 83.62 22.90
N ARG A 3 -29.75 82.84 22.48
CA ARG A 3 -28.35 82.82 22.93
C ARG A 3 -27.50 81.83 22.07
N MET A 4 -26.22 82.19 21.89
CA MET A 4 -24.98 81.38 22.03
C MET A 4 -24.69 80.14 21.15
N THR A 5 -23.84 80.38 20.14
CA THR A 5 -22.50 79.77 19.90
C THR A 5 -22.12 78.43 20.57
N LYS A 6 -21.60 77.48 19.78
CA LYS A 6 -20.22 76.95 19.89
C LYS A 6 -19.78 76.11 18.67
N HIS A 7 -18.53 76.33 18.28
CA HIS A 7 -17.74 75.65 17.24
C HIS A 7 -17.59 74.13 17.45
N LEU A 8 -17.33 73.39 16.36
CA LEU A 8 -16.29 72.35 16.27
C LEU A 8 -16.02 71.92 14.81
N SER A 9 -14.83 72.30 14.33
CA SER A 9 -13.84 71.55 13.52
C SER A 9 -14.25 70.62 12.37
N GLN A 10 -13.64 70.92 11.22
CA GLN A 10 -13.50 70.11 9.99
C GLN A 10 -12.88 68.73 10.23
N LEU A 11 -13.29 67.74 9.43
CA LEU A 11 -12.40 66.66 8.98
C LEU A 11 -12.80 66.25 7.55
N ALA A 12 -11.97 66.61 6.57
CA ALA A 12 -12.08 66.13 5.20
C ALA A 12 -11.37 64.77 5.12
N VAL A 13 -12.11 63.72 4.75
CA VAL A 13 -11.54 62.38 4.47
C VAL A 13 -11.28 62.28 2.97
N ALA A 14 -10.01 62.26 2.59
CA ALA A 14 -9.57 61.93 1.24
C ALA A 14 -9.54 60.39 1.09
N LEU A 15 -10.34 59.85 0.18
CA LEU A 15 -10.36 58.42 -0.14
C LEU A 15 -9.25 58.12 -1.17
N ALA A 16 -8.19 57.45 -0.74
CA ALA A 16 -7.16 56.93 -1.65
C ALA A 16 -7.62 55.59 -2.23
N ILE A 17 -7.83 55.53 -3.55
CA ILE A 17 -8.08 54.28 -4.28
C ILE A 17 -6.74 53.62 -4.56
N ILE A 18 -6.43 52.55 -3.83
CA ILE A 18 -5.28 51.67 -4.12
C ILE A 18 -5.74 50.66 -5.17
N ALA A 19 -5.25 50.81 -6.41
CA ALA A 19 -5.41 49.79 -7.44
C ALA A 19 -4.46 48.62 -7.13
N SER A 20 -4.99 47.56 -6.51
CA SER A 20 -4.29 46.29 -6.35
C SER A 20 -4.22 45.58 -7.71
N VAL A 21 -3.06 45.63 -8.36
CA VAL A 21 -2.75 44.75 -9.50
C VAL A 21 -2.67 43.32 -8.97
N ALA A 22 -3.70 42.52 -9.24
CA ALA A 22 -3.67 41.09 -8.97
C ALA A 22 -2.62 40.44 -9.86
N VAL A 23 -1.44 40.16 -9.30
CA VAL A 23 -0.47 39.26 -9.92
C VAL A 23 -1.09 37.87 -9.87
N ALA A 24 -1.59 37.39 -11.01
CA ALA A 24 -2.00 36.00 -11.14
C ALA A 24 -0.82 35.11 -10.72
N PRO A 25 -1.02 34.10 -9.85
CA PRO A 25 0.05 33.18 -9.53
C PRO A 25 0.54 32.56 -10.84
N LYS A 26 1.85 32.62 -11.09
CA LYS A 26 2.49 31.80 -12.13
C LYS A 26 2.01 30.38 -11.89
N THR A 27 1.14 29.87 -12.75
CA THR A 27 0.90 28.43 -12.85
C THR A 27 2.27 27.81 -13.07
N ALA A 28 2.77 27.07 -12.09
CA ALA A 28 3.89 26.18 -12.34
C ALA A 28 3.52 25.39 -13.61
N MET A 29 4.36 25.48 -14.65
CA MET A 29 4.26 24.52 -15.75
C MET A 29 4.18 23.16 -15.08
N ALA A 30 3.11 22.40 -15.35
CA ALA A 30 3.13 20.99 -15.01
C ALA A 30 4.41 20.45 -15.66
N ALA A 31 5.29 19.82 -14.87
CA ALA A 31 6.46 19.15 -15.43
C ALA A 31 5.96 18.28 -16.59
N GLU A 32 6.39 18.61 -17.82
CA GLU A 32 6.10 17.77 -18.97
C GLU A 32 6.90 16.49 -18.75
N GLY A 33 6.20 15.36 -18.76
CA GLY A 33 6.80 14.10 -18.38
C GLY A 33 5.77 12.98 -18.33
N TYR A 34 6.26 11.75 -18.22
CA TYR A 34 5.44 10.56 -18.22
C TYR A 34 6.01 9.49 -17.29
N ASN A 35 5.21 8.48 -16.97
CA ASN A 35 5.65 7.32 -16.21
C ASN A 35 5.99 6.19 -17.18
N LEU A 36 7.19 5.63 -17.04
CA LEU A 36 7.59 4.45 -17.79
C LEU A 36 7.31 3.20 -16.95
N GLN A 37 6.53 2.27 -17.51
CA GLN A 37 6.30 0.96 -16.92
C GLN A 37 7.35 -0.06 -17.37
N ARG A 38 7.90 -0.78 -16.38
CA ARG A 38 8.74 -1.95 -16.61
C ARG A 38 8.18 -3.17 -15.87
N ASN A 39 8.04 -4.27 -16.61
CA ASN A 39 7.64 -5.55 -16.06
C ASN A 39 8.90 -6.35 -15.69
N LEU A 40 9.05 -6.68 -14.41
CA LEU A 40 10.27 -7.24 -13.82
C LEU A 40 10.22 -8.76 -13.72
N VAL A 41 9.10 -9.31 -13.23
CA VAL A 41 8.89 -10.76 -13.04
C VAL A 41 7.47 -11.13 -13.40
N THR A 42 7.26 -12.27 -14.06
CA THR A 42 5.94 -12.85 -14.32
C THR A 42 6.06 -14.35 -14.60
N ASN A 43 4.95 -15.09 -14.49
CA ASN A 43 4.82 -16.46 -14.99
C ASN A 43 4.84 -16.53 -16.54
N PHE A 44 4.44 -15.46 -17.26
CA PHE A 44 4.41 -15.42 -18.73
C PHE A 44 5.16 -14.21 -19.36
N PRO A 45 6.51 -14.23 -19.42
CA PRO A 45 7.29 -13.10 -19.92
C PRO A 45 6.98 -12.70 -21.36
N ASP A 46 6.71 -13.66 -22.25
CA ASP A 46 6.42 -13.38 -23.67
C ASP A 46 5.10 -12.61 -23.84
N LYS A 47 4.12 -12.85 -22.97
CA LYS A 47 2.82 -12.16 -22.94
C LYS A 47 2.93 -10.74 -22.38
N TYR A 48 3.73 -10.56 -21.33
CA TYR A 48 3.79 -9.31 -20.56
C TYR A 48 5.07 -8.49 -20.80
N ARG A 49 5.83 -8.76 -21.87
CA ARG A 49 7.05 -8.00 -22.15
C ARG A 49 6.70 -6.55 -22.53
N THR A 50 7.22 -5.58 -21.79
CA THR A 50 7.15 -4.16 -22.19
C THR A 50 8.32 -3.79 -23.11
N ARG A 51 8.32 -2.59 -23.70
CA ARG A 51 9.47 -2.08 -24.47
C ARG A 51 10.63 -1.85 -23.49
N LEU A 52 11.52 -2.84 -23.39
CA LEU A 52 12.60 -2.90 -22.41
C LEU A 52 13.57 -1.73 -22.59
N GLU A 53 14.13 -1.23 -21.48
CA GLU A 53 15.41 -0.53 -21.53
C GLU A 53 16.48 -1.50 -22.08
N PRO A 54 17.38 -1.07 -22.99
CA PRO A 54 18.41 -1.93 -23.54
C PRO A 54 19.15 -2.73 -22.46
N GLY A 55 19.23 -4.05 -22.62
CA GLY A 55 19.98 -4.93 -21.73
C GLY A 55 19.26 -5.41 -20.47
N ARG A 56 17.99 -5.02 -20.22
CA ARG A 56 17.22 -5.52 -19.06
C ARG A 56 16.11 -6.48 -19.50
N GLN A 57 16.05 -7.68 -18.93
CA GLN A 57 15.03 -8.71 -19.23
C GLN A 57 13.93 -8.76 -18.16
N THR A 58 12.75 -9.27 -18.54
CA THR A 58 11.69 -9.69 -17.62
C THR A 58 11.94 -11.14 -17.22
N LEU A 59 12.04 -11.43 -15.92
CA LEU A 59 12.31 -12.76 -15.41
C LEU A 59 11.06 -13.63 -15.43
N ARG A 60 11.25 -14.93 -15.72
CA ARG A 60 10.20 -15.94 -15.56
C ARG A 60 10.21 -16.49 -14.14
N ASN A 61 9.04 -16.59 -13.51
CA ASN A 61 8.85 -17.38 -12.30
C ASN A 61 7.42 -17.93 -12.28
N ASP A 62 7.28 -19.27 -12.40
CA ASP A 62 5.97 -19.93 -12.51
C ASP A 62 5.16 -19.91 -11.19
N LEU A 63 5.78 -19.52 -10.08
CA LEU A 63 5.08 -19.31 -8.79
C LEU A 63 4.46 -17.92 -8.66
N VAL A 64 4.75 -17.00 -9.59
CA VAL A 64 4.16 -15.66 -9.59
C VAL A 64 2.79 -15.74 -10.26
N LEU A 65 1.79 -16.15 -9.46
CA LEU A 65 0.37 -16.27 -9.81
C LEU A 65 -0.43 -15.41 -8.84
N ASN A 66 -1.34 -14.58 -9.35
CA ASN A 66 -2.05 -13.55 -8.58
C ASN A 66 -1.12 -12.81 -7.59
N ALA A 67 -0.12 -12.10 -8.13
CA ALA A 67 0.86 -11.42 -7.29
C ALA A 67 0.17 -10.27 -6.54
N TRP A 68 -0.06 -10.46 -5.25
CA TRP A 68 -0.94 -9.62 -4.44
C TRP A 68 -0.15 -8.70 -3.52
N GLY A 69 0.35 -9.22 -2.40
CA GLY A 69 1.06 -8.44 -1.39
C GLY A 69 2.48 -8.07 -1.81
N LEU A 70 2.91 -6.85 -1.50
CA LEU A 70 4.26 -6.35 -1.75
C LEU A 70 4.84 -5.69 -0.50
N THR A 71 6.02 -6.13 -0.08
CA THR A 71 6.71 -5.57 1.10
C THR A 71 8.21 -5.69 0.92
N LEU A 72 8.93 -4.79 1.55
CA LEU A 72 10.38 -4.77 1.61
C LEU A 72 10.83 -4.25 2.98
N ARG A 73 12.13 -4.40 3.26
CA ARG A 73 12.74 -3.80 4.45
C ARG A 73 13.14 -2.35 4.19
N PRO A 74 13.17 -1.48 5.22
CA PRO A 74 13.74 -0.15 5.10
C PRO A 74 15.23 -0.20 4.74
N ALA A 75 15.74 0.92 4.22
CA ALA A 75 17.15 1.07 3.87
C ALA A 75 18.08 0.71 5.04
N GLY A 76 19.19 0.02 4.76
CA GLY A 76 20.18 -0.39 5.76
C GLY A 76 19.87 -1.69 6.52
N ALA A 77 18.63 -2.19 6.50
CA ALA A 77 18.27 -3.47 7.12
C ALA A 77 18.62 -4.71 6.27
N GLY A 78 19.05 -4.52 5.02
CA GLY A 78 19.25 -5.60 4.04
C GLY A 78 17.92 -6.29 3.67
N GLY A 79 17.98 -7.50 3.12
CA GLY A 79 16.79 -8.34 2.88
C GLY A 79 16.37 -8.41 1.42
N HIS A 80 15.06 -8.61 1.21
CA HIS A 80 14.45 -8.95 -0.08
C HIS A 80 13.16 -8.15 -0.30
N TRP A 81 12.78 -8.00 -1.55
CA TRP A 81 11.38 -7.84 -1.95
C TRP A 81 10.65 -9.13 -1.59
N TRP A 82 9.49 -9.03 -0.95
CA TRP A 82 8.58 -10.13 -0.65
C TRP A 82 7.31 -9.92 -1.47
N ILE A 83 6.98 -10.90 -2.31
CA ILE A 83 5.81 -10.86 -3.18
C ILE A 83 4.92 -12.05 -2.81
N ALA A 84 3.80 -11.81 -2.13
CA ALA A 84 2.79 -12.83 -1.86
C ALA A 84 2.03 -13.16 -3.14
N ASN A 85 1.96 -14.44 -3.48
CA ASN A 85 1.34 -14.97 -4.69
C ASN A 85 0.20 -15.88 -4.24
N THR A 86 -1.02 -15.34 -4.27
CA THR A 86 -2.20 -15.93 -3.65
C THR A 86 -2.47 -17.33 -4.19
N ASP A 87 -2.51 -17.47 -5.52
CA ASP A 87 -2.90 -18.72 -6.19
C ASP A 87 -1.82 -19.81 -6.15
N SER A 88 -0.60 -19.47 -5.77
CA SER A 88 0.47 -20.47 -5.58
C SER A 88 0.69 -20.84 -4.10
N GLY A 89 0.08 -20.11 -3.16
CA GLY A 89 0.33 -20.25 -1.73
C GLY A 89 1.77 -19.95 -1.30
N THR A 90 2.45 -19.06 -2.03
CA THR A 90 3.86 -18.76 -1.78
C THR A 90 4.15 -17.27 -1.66
N VAL A 91 5.26 -16.95 -1.00
CA VAL A 91 5.94 -15.68 -1.12
C VAL A 91 7.23 -15.89 -1.90
N VAL A 92 7.41 -15.23 -3.04
CA VAL A 92 8.68 -15.24 -3.77
C VAL A 92 9.50 -14.02 -3.40
N THR A 93 10.83 -14.19 -3.39
CA THR A 93 11.74 -13.16 -2.90
C THR A 93 12.80 -12.79 -3.91
N TYR A 94 13.10 -11.49 -4.00
CA TYR A 94 14.07 -10.91 -4.94
C TYR A 94 14.94 -9.84 -4.28
N ILE A 95 16.10 -9.56 -4.87
CA ILE A 95 17.01 -8.48 -4.48
C ILE A 95 17.32 -7.66 -5.73
N GLY A 96 17.65 -6.38 -5.57
CA GLY A 96 18.17 -5.54 -6.65
C GLY A 96 17.10 -4.66 -7.29
N ASP A 97 17.19 -4.54 -8.61
CA ASP A 97 16.58 -3.48 -9.41
C ASP A 97 17.07 -2.06 -9.04
N THR A 98 18.34 -1.98 -8.68
CA THR A 98 19.03 -0.71 -8.41
C THR A 98 19.74 -0.21 -9.69
N ASP A 99 20.47 0.89 -9.58
CA ASP A 99 21.29 1.39 -10.68
C ASP A 99 22.38 0.41 -11.10
N THR A 100 23.02 -0.25 -10.12
CA THR A 100 24.18 -1.10 -10.35
C THR A 100 23.86 -2.59 -10.29
N THR A 101 22.73 -2.97 -9.71
CA THR A 101 22.36 -4.36 -9.46
C THR A 101 21.03 -4.70 -10.13
N PRO A 102 21.02 -5.50 -11.20
CA PRO A 102 19.79 -6.03 -11.78
C PRO A 102 18.97 -6.81 -10.74
N LEU A 103 17.67 -6.98 -10.97
CA LEU A 103 16.85 -7.84 -10.11
C LEU A 103 17.32 -9.30 -10.24
N PHE A 104 17.47 -10.00 -9.11
CA PHE A 104 17.85 -11.42 -9.07
C PHE A 104 17.29 -12.11 -7.81
N GLN A 105 17.41 -13.44 -7.76
CA GLN A 105 17.15 -14.23 -6.55
C GLN A 105 18.45 -14.85 -6.04
N ASP A 106 18.60 -14.92 -4.72
CA ASP A 106 19.69 -15.65 -4.07
C ASP A 106 19.16 -16.97 -3.46
N ALA A 107 19.75 -17.46 -2.36
CA ALA A 107 19.33 -18.72 -1.74
C ALA A 107 17.90 -18.71 -1.14
N LEU A 108 17.36 -17.53 -0.80
CA LEU A 108 15.97 -17.36 -0.38
C LEU A 108 15.20 -16.96 -1.63
N LYS A 109 14.68 -17.96 -2.34
CA LYS A 109 13.89 -17.77 -3.56
C LYS A 109 12.40 -17.71 -3.29
N THR A 110 11.97 -18.53 -2.33
CA THR A 110 10.56 -18.78 -2.04
C THR A 110 10.41 -19.14 -0.59
N VAL A 111 9.35 -18.63 0.02
CA VAL A 111 8.84 -19.03 1.32
C VAL A 111 7.42 -19.56 1.11
N ARG A 112 7.11 -20.71 1.71
CA ARG A 112 5.76 -21.29 1.63
C ARG A 112 4.94 -20.80 2.79
N VAL A 113 3.73 -20.36 2.52
CA VAL A 113 2.73 -20.08 3.54
C VAL A 113 2.10 -21.42 3.92
N GLU A 114 1.69 -21.60 5.17
CA GLU A 114 1.12 -22.88 5.64
C GLU A 114 -0.41 -22.88 5.46
N PRO A 115 -1.04 -24.01 5.15
CA PRO A 115 -2.50 -24.14 5.17
C PRO A 115 -3.10 -23.70 6.51
N ALA A 116 -4.33 -23.18 6.46
CA ALA A 116 -5.09 -22.90 7.66
C ALA A 116 -5.37 -24.21 8.45
N PRO A 117 -5.29 -24.23 9.79
CA PRO A 117 -5.58 -25.44 10.56
C PRO A 117 -7.04 -25.89 10.43
N ALA A 118 -7.95 -24.95 10.15
CA ALA A 118 -9.36 -25.23 9.90
C ALA A 118 -9.60 -25.88 8.53
N THR A 119 -8.71 -25.63 7.56
CA THR A 119 -8.81 -26.16 6.18
C THR A 119 -7.45 -26.67 5.70
N PRO A 120 -6.86 -27.69 6.36
CA PRO A 120 -5.46 -28.10 6.13
C PRO A 120 -5.21 -28.69 4.74
N GLU A 121 -6.28 -29.10 4.04
CA GLU A 121 -6.23 -29.63 2.68
C GLU A 121 -6.26 -28.53 1.60
N GLN A 122 -6.64 -27.30 1.97
CA GLN A 122 -6.68 -26.18 1.04
C GLN A 122 -5.29 -25.55 0.92
N SER A 123 -4.93 -25.16 -0.30
CA SER A 123 -3.72 -24.35 -0.50
C SER A 123 -3.95 -22.99 0.15
N PRO A 124 -2.97 -22.46 0.90
CA PRO A 124 -3.12 -21.16 1.55
C PRO A 124 -3.18 -20.04 0.51
N THR A 125 -3.92 -18.99 0.83
CA THR A 125 -4.20 -17.84 -0.04
C THR A 125 -3.58 -16.56 0.51
N PRO A 126 -2.25 -16.35 0.46
CA PRO A 126 -1.63 -15.17 1.06
C PRO A 126 -1.97 -13.88 0.31
N THR A 127 -2.24 -12.80 1.05
CA THR A 127 -2.65 -11.50 0.53
C THR A 127 -1.77 -10.37 1.11
N GLY A 128 -2.30 -9.55 2.01
CA GLY A 128 -1.60 -8.47 2.69
C GLY A 128 -0.41 -8.97 3.51
N GLN A 129 0.67 -8.19 3.52
CA GLN A 129 1.90 -8.53 4.25
C GLN A 129 2.62 -7.28 4.74
N VAL A 130 3.41 -7.44 5.79
CA VAL A 130 4.18 -6.38 6.43
C VAL A 130 5.53 -6.88 6.94
N PHE A 131 6.48 -5.96 7.08
CA PHE A 131 7.77 -6.19 7.72
C PHE A 131 7.71 -5.72 9.17
N SER A 132 8.28 -6.51 10.10
CA SER A 132 8.49 -6.09 11.49
C SER A 132 9.99 -5.92 11.79
N GLY A 133 10.36 -4.68 12.10
CA GLY A 133 11.70 -4.32 12.60
C GLY A 133 11.85 -4.38 14.13
N SER A 134 10.79 -4.79 14.85
CA SER A 134 10.76 -4.80 16.32
C SER A 134 11.16 -6.17 16.90
N GLU A 135 11.24 -6.26 18.23
CA GLU A 135 11.38 -7.53 18.95
C GLU A 135 10.01 -8.10 19.40
N GLU A 136 8.92 -7.48 18.97
CA GLU A 136 7.54 -7.93 19.22
C GLU A 136 7.11 -8.96 18.16
N PHE A 137 5.87 -9.43 18.26
CA PHE A 137 5.24 -10.42 17.39
C PHE A 137 6.01 -11.75 17.41
N PRO A 138 5.97 -12.50 18.53
CA PRO A 138 6.75 -13.73 18.68
C PRO A 138 6.30 -14.80 17.68
N CYS A 139 7.21 -15.28 16.85
CA CYS A 139 6.95 -16.39 15.94
C CYS A 139 7.53 -17.68 16.50
N SER A 140 6.69 -18.71 16.63
CA SER A 140 7.12 -20.07 16.94
C SER A 140 6.90 -20.96 15.73
N GLY A 141 7.70 -22.01 15.56
CA GLY A 141 7.55 -22.94 14.45
C GLY A 141 8.60 -24.04 14.48
N THR A 142 8.79 -24.73 13.36
CA THR A 142 9.85 -25.73 13.18
C THR A 142 10.75 -25.36 12.01
N SER A 143 12.05 -25.58 12.16
CA SER A 143 13.00 -25.41 11.07
C SER A 143 12.84 -26.51 10.02
N PHE A 144 13.48 -26.32 8.87
CA PHE A 144 13.61 -27.39 7.86
C PHE A 144 14.31 -28.65 8.40
N THR A 145 15.12 -28.52 9.47
CA THR A 145 15.75 -29.66 10.15
C THR A 145 14.89 -30.25 11.27
N GLY A 146 13.63 -29.79 11.41
CA GLY A 146 12.71 -30.21 12.47
C GLY A 146 13.01 -29.63 13.85
N ALA A 147 13.92 -28.66 13.97
CA ALA A 147 14.24 -28.03 15.26
C ALA A 147 13.20 -26.95 15.60
N PRO A 148 12.74 -26.84 16.86
CA PRO A 148 11.81 -25.78 17.24
C PRO A 148 12.46 -24.40 17.09
N ILE A 149 11.67 -23.44 16.62
CA ILE A 149 12.05 -22.03 16.47
C ILE A 149 11.15 -21.21 17.39
N ALA A 150 11.76 -20.22 18.07
CA ALA A 150 11.07 -19.14 18.75
C ALA A 150 11.90 -17.86 18.54
N ALA A 151 11.37 -16.92 17.76
CA ALA A 151 12.04 -15.66 17.44
C ALA A 151 11.03 -14.58 17.04
N PRO A 152 11.35 -13.28 17.17
CA PRO A 152 10.46 -12.23 16.67
C PRO A 152 10.21 -12.37 15.17
N SER A 153 8.97 -12.10 14.77
CA SER A 153 8.58 -12.08 13.36
C SER A 153 9.34 -10.99 12.62
N ARG A 154 9.76 -11.29 11.39
CA ARG A 154 10.35 -10.33 10.47
C ARG A 154 9.43 -10.02 9.31
N PHE A 155 8.64 -11.00 8.89
CA PHE A 155 7.55 -10.76 7.95
C PHE A 155 6.28 -11.41 8.50
N LEU A 156 5.15 -10.74 8.28
CA LEU A 156 3.83 -11.21 8.64
C LEU A 156 2.96 -11.15 7.39
N VAL A 157 2.15 -12.17 7.17
CA VAL A 157 1.25 -12.29 6.02
C VAL A 157 -0.13 -12.71 6.52
N VAL A 158 -1.17 -12.12 5.96
CA VAL A 158 -2.54 -12.59 6.17
C VAL A 158 -3.01 -13.40 4.96
N THR A 159 -4.04 -14.24 5.16
CA THR A 159 -4.62 -15.06 4.10
C THR A 159 -6.12 -14.83 3.96
N GLU A 160 -6.68 -15.13 2.78
CA GLU A 160 -8.13 -15.10 2.56
C GLU A 160 -8.85 -16.16 3.38
N ASP A 161 -8.14 -17.21 3.79
CA ASP A 161 -8.65 -18.23 4.73
C ASP A 161 -8.73 -17.72 6.19
N GLY A 162 -8.48 -16.42 6.42
CA GLY A 162 -8.68 -15.78 7.72
C GLY A 162 -7.55 -16.00 8.72
N ASN A 163 -6.32 -16.25 8.27
CA ASN A 163 -5.18 -16.48 9.15
C ASN A 163 -4.16 -15.34 9.09
N LEU A 164 -3.47 -15.10 10.20
CA LEU A 164 -2.23 -14.32 10.25
C LEU A 164 -1.08 -15.28 10.50
N GLN A 165 -0.08 -15.24 9.63
CA GLN A 165 1.11 -16.06 9.74
C GLN A 165 2.37 -15.22 9.86
N CYS A 166 3.34 -15.72 10.59
CA CYS A 166 4.61 -15.06 10.83
C CYS A 166 5.77 -15.83 10.23
N TRP A 167 6.78 -15.13 9.70
CA TRP A 167 8.07 -15.69 9.35
C TRP A 167 9.16 -15.00 10.15
N ALA A 168 10.06 -15.79 10.74
CA ALA A 168 11.17 -15.30 11.55
C ALA A 168 12.54 -15.67 10.96
N GLU A 169 13.53 -14.84 11.30
CA GLU A 169 14.94 -15.11 11.02
C GLU A 169 15.63 -15.68 12.25
N THR A 170 16.47 -16.68 12.06
CA THR A 170 17.24 -17.32 13.12
C THR A 170 18.67 -17.54 12.66
N GLY A 171 19.65 -17.36 13.54
CA GLY A 171 21.07 -17.55 13.26
C GLY A 171 21.82 -16.32 12.73
N SER A 172 23.16 -16.40 12.70
CA SER A 172 24.04 -15.34 12.22
C SER A 172 24.28 -15.41 10.70
N ARG A 173 24.64 -14.26 10.12
CA ARG A 173 24.76 -13.94 8.69
C ARG A 173 25.07 -15.14 7.78
N LEU A 174 24.12 -15.39 6.86
CA LEU A 174 24.17 -16.29 5.69
C LEU A 174 23.87 -17.79 5.90
N ALA A 175 23.85 -18.35 7.12
CA ALA A 175 23.77 -19.82 7.28
C ALA A 175 22.43 -20.41 7.75
N GLN A 176 21.42 -19.61 8.14
CA GLN A 176 20.11 -20.16 8.56
C GLN A 176 18.94 -19.31 8.06
N ARG A 177 18.69 -19.34 6.76
CA ARG A 177 17.40 -18.89 6.19
C ARG A 177 16.35 -19.95 6.48
N MET A 178 15.91 -20.03 7.73
CA MET A 178 14.92 -21.02 8.13
C MET A 178 13.53 -20.57 7.69
N ARG A 179 12.78 -21.51 7.11
CA ARG A 179 11.43 -21.32 6.58
C ARG A 179 10.47 -21.95 7.57
N SER A 180 9.76 -21.14 8.33
CA SER A 180 8.44 -21.56 8.75
C SER A 180 7.60 -20.31 8.87
N PHE A 181 6.57 -20.26 8.03
CA PHE A 181 5.38 -19.57 8.45
C PHE A 181 4.69 -20.44 9.50
N THR A 182 4.17 -19.83 10.55
CA THR A 182 3.26 -20.50 11.49
C THR A 182 2.07 -19.59 11.70
N VAL A 183 0.91 -20.21 11.91
CA VAL A 183 -0.33 -19.50 12.23
C VAL A 183 -0.16 -18.83 13.59
N ALA A 184 0.02 -17.52 13.57
CA ALA A 184 0.14 -16.68 14.75
C ALA A 184 -1.23 -16.32 15.31
N VAL A 185 -2.22 -16.12 14.43
CA VAL A 185 -3.63 -15.95 14.77
C VAL A 185 -4.47 -16.74 13.78
N ASN A 186 -5.36 -17.58 14.30
CA ASN A 186 -6.44 -18.18 13.54
C ASN A 186 -7.68 -17.30 13.72
N GLY A 187 -8.17 -16.70 12.64
CA GLY A 187 -9.35 -15.84 12.67
C GLY A 187 -10.62 -16.62 13.02
N GLU A 188 -11.68 -15.90 13.35
CA GLU A 188 -12.98 -16.53 13.54
C GLU A 188 -13.60 -16.95 12.20
N ALA A 189 -14.56 -17.87 12.24
CA ALA A 189 -15.22 -18.36 11.03
C ALA A 189 -15.81 -17.20 10.19
N GLY A 190 -15.56 -17.22 8.89
CA GLY A 190 -15.96 -16.16 7.96
C GLY A 190 -14.93 -15.03 7.81
N SER A 191 -13.81 -15.07 8.55
CA SER A 191 -12.71 -14.12 8.35
C SER A 191 -12.09 -14.29 6.96
N VAL A 192 -11.97 -13.18 6.23
CA VAL A 192 -11.27 -13.10 4.94
C VAL A 192 -10.36 -11.89 5.00
N TYR A 193 -9.08 -12.11 5.26
CA TYR A 193 -8.13 -11.01 5.37
C TYR A 193 -7.55 -10.65 4.02
N LYS A 194 -7.73 -9.40 3.61
CA LYS A 194 -7.25 -8.89 2.31
C LYS A 194 -6.01 -8.02 2.45
N GLY A 195 -5.94 -7.19 3.50
CA GLY A 195 -4.85 -6.23 3.72
C GLY A 195 -4.28 -6.28 5.14
N LEU A 196 -3.03 -5.87 5.31
CA LEU A 196 -2.33 -5.85 6.61
C LEU A 196 -1.49 -4.59 6.74
N ALA A 197 -1.59 -3.94 7.89
CA ALA A 197 -0.75 -2.81 8.29
C ALA A 197 -0.08 -3.09 9.64
N ILE A 198 1.10 -2.50 9.83
CA ILE A 198 1.86 -2.54 11.08
C ILE A 198 2.34 -1.13 11.42
N THR A 199 2.34 -0.76 12.68
CA THR A 199 3.12 0.41 13.11
C THR A 199 4.61 0.05 13.09
N PRO A 200 5.50 0.91 12.58
CA PRO A 200 6.94 0.61 12.49
C PRO A 200 7.74 1.21 13.66
N PHE A 201 7.22 1.14 14.89
CA PHE A 201 7.89 1.69 16.07
C PHE A 201 8.93 0.73 16.65
N ARG A 202 9.78 1.24 17.56
CA ARG A 202 10.73 0.41 18.31
C ARG A 202 10.03 -0.60 19.23
N SER A 203 8.89 -0.23 19.80
CA SER A 203 8.09 -1.04 20.73
C SER A 203 6.66 -0.49 20.81
N GLY A 204 5.71 -1.29 21.32
CA GLY A 204 4.30 -0.89 21.43
C GLY A 204 3.60 -0.95 20.09
N ASN A 205 4.04 -1.86 19.22
CA ASN A 205 3.51 -1.98 17.88
C ASN A 205 2.14 -2.64 17.85
N ARG A 206 1.39 -2.31 16.81
CA ARG A 206 0.05 -2.85 16.54
C ARG A 206 -0.01 -3.37 15.11
N LEU A 207 -0.70 -4.49 14.94
CA LEU A 207 -1.11 -5.01 13.63
C LEU A 207 -2.57 -4.66 13.39
N TYR A 208 -2.92 -4.38 12.13
CA TYR A 208 -4.29 -4.14 11.70
C TYR A 208 -4.55 -4.93 10.43
N ALA A 209 -5.52 -5.83 10.46
CA ALA A 209 -5.92 -6.65 9.33
C ALA A 209 -7.28 -6.19 8.81
N ALA A 210 -7.36 -5.94 7.49
CA ALA A 210 -8.62 -5.68 6.82
C ALA A 210 -9.37 -6.99 6.62
N ASN A 211 -10.37 -7.25 7.49
CA ASN A 211 -11.23 -8.43 7.45
C ASN A 211 -12.44 -8.13 6.57
N PHE A 212 -12.31 -8.43 5.28
CA PHE A 212 -13.34 -8.15 4.28
C PHE A 212 -14.59 -8.99 4.52
N GLY A 213 -14.41 -10.29 4.82
CA GLY A 213 -15.51 -11.24 5.03
C GLY A 213 -16.39 -10.88 6.23
N LEU A 214 -15.80 -10.31 7.29
CA LEU A 214 -16.51 -9.85 8.49
C LEU A 214 -16.68 -8.32 8.55
N ARG A 215 -16.33 -7.63 7.46
CA ARG A 215 -16.60 -6.21 7.23
C ARG A 215 -16.02 -5.28 8.30
N ARG A 216 -14.84 -5.59 8.83
CA ARG A 216 -14.20 -4.83 9.92
C ARG A 216 -12.69 -4.82 9.83
N ILE A 217 -12.04 -4.05 10.70
CA ILE A 217 -10.61 -4.15 10.94
C ILE A 217 -10.39 -4.92 12.24
N ASP A 218 -9.59 -5.97 12.18
CA ASP A 218 -9.10 -6.68 13.37
C ASP A 218 -7.73 -6.13 13.76
N ALA A 219 -7.55 -5.73 15.01
CA ALA A 219 -6.31 -5.16 15.50
C ALA A 219 -5.69 -6.02 16.61
N PHE A 220 -4.37 -6.14 16.60
CA PHE A 220 -3.61 -6.95 17.54
C PHE A 220 -2.42 -6.18 18.13
N ASP A 221 -2.10 -6.44 19.40
CA ASP A 221 -0.89 -5.91 20.02
C ASP A 221 0.37 -6.73 19.65
N GLY A 222 1.53 -6.34 20.19
CA GLY A 222 2.81 -7.01 20.00
C GLY A 222 2.88 -8.48 20.45
N ALA A 223 1.87 -8.98 21.16
CA ALA A 223 1.73 -10.39 21.57
C ALA A 223 0.57 -11.10 20.87
N TYR A 224 0.06 -10.51 19.78
CA TYR A 224 -1.11 -10.95 19.02
C TYR A 224 -2.43 -10.98 19.82
N GLN A 225 -2.51 -10.29 20.95
CA GLN A 225 -3.78 -10.18 21.66
C GLN A 225 -4.70 -9.21 20.92
N PRO A 226 -5.99 -9.55 20.73
CA PRO A 226 -6.93 -8.65 20.10
C PRO A 226 -7.10 -7.38 20.94
N ILE A 227 -7.04 -6.24 20.26
CA ILE A 227 -7.22 -4.91 20.82
C ILE A 227 -8.20 -4.11 19.96
N LEU A 228 -8.65 -2.96 20.46
CA LEU A 228 -9.50 -2.03 19.70
C LEU A 228 -10.79 -2.68 19.16
N THR A 229 -11.32 -3.69 19.83
CA THR A 229 -12.60 -4.31 19.48
C THR A 229 -13.71 -3.25 19.46
N GLY A 230 -14.40 -3.12 18.32
CA GLY A 230 -15.45 -2.11 18.12
C GLY A 230 -14.93 -0.72 17.72
N ALA A 231 -13.62 -0.52 17.59
CA ALA A 231 -13.06 0.64 16.89
C ALA A 231 -13.23 0.49 15.37
N PHE A 232 -12.68 1.44 14.59
CA PHE A 232 -12.75 1.43 13.12
C PHE A 232 -14.19 1.35 12.58
N ALA A 233 -15.11 2.04 13.24
CA ALA A 233 -16.48 2.17 12.74
C ALA A 233 -16.43 2.65 11.27
N ARG A 234 -17.13 1.91 10.39
CA ARG A 234 -17.29 2.29 8.98
C ARG A 234 -17.73 3.76 8.93
N PRO A 235 -17.04 4.63 8.16
CA PRO A 235 -17.43 6.02 8.04
C PRO A 235 -18.88 6.15 7.57
N ALA A 236 -19.60 7.15 8.10
CA ALA A 236 -21.02 7.34 7.78
C ALA A 236 -21.29 7.61 6.28
N ASP A 237 -20.28 8.09 5.55
CA ASP A 237 -20.35 8.38 4.11
C ASP A 237 -19.94 7.21 3.21
N VAL A 238 -19.52 6.08 3.78
CA VAL A 238 -19.24 4.82 3.10
C VAL A 238 -20.48 3.92 3.20
N PRO A 239 -21.10 3.45 2.10
CA PRO A 239 -22.33 2.64 2.13
C PRO A 239 -22.20 1.27 2.82
N GLU A 240 -23.32 0.67 3.21
CA GLU A 240 -23.35 -0.53 4.07
C GLU A 240 -22.82 -1.77 3.40
N ASP A 241 -22.97 -1.83 2.08
CA ASP A 241 -22.49 -2.88 1.21
C ASP A 241 -21.00 -2.75 0.86
N PHE A 242 -20.24 -1.89 1.55
CA PHE A 242 -18.78 -1.82 1.46
C PHE A 242 -18.08 -2.42 2.68
N ALA A 243 -16.91 -3.01 2.47
CA ALA A 243 -16.06 -3.60 3.50
C ALA A 243 -14.59 -3.16 3.35
N PRO A 244 -13.80 -3.16 4.44
CA PRO A 244 -12.36 -2.87 4.35
C PRO A 244 -11.64 -3.88 3.46
N PHE A 245 -11.09 -3.39 2.35
CA PHE A 245 -10.43 -4.19 1.32
C PHE A 245 -8.90 -4.13 1.44
N ASN A 246 -8.35 -3.01 1.90
CA ASN A 246 -6.96 -2.92 2.33
C ASN A 246 -6.80 -1.92 3.47
N ILE A 247 -5.70 -2.01 4.20
CA ILE A 247 -5.28 -1.04 5.21
C ILE A 247 -3.77 -0.83 5.12
N GLN A 248 -3.33 0.42 5.20
CA GLN A 248 -1.92 0.80 5.16
C GLN A 248 -1.61 1.82 6.25
N PHE A 249 -0.53 1.60 7.00
CA PHE A 249 0.06 2.64 7.83
C PHE A 249 0.92 3.53 6.93
N LEU A 250 0.60 4.82 6.87
CA LEU A 250 1.34 5.78 6.07
C LEU A 250 1.89 6.90 6.95
N GLU A 251 3.19 7.14 6.83
CA GLU A 251 3.82 8.40 7.26
C GLU A 251 3.80 9.37 6.09
N TYR A 252 3.44 10.62 6.36
CA TYR A 252 3.30 11.61 5.32
C TYR A 252 3.44 13.04 5.88
N GLU A 253 3.66 14.02 5.01
CA GLU A 253 3.86 15.40 5.40
C GLU A 253 2.70 16.29 4.91
N ILE A 254 2.24 17.21 5.76
CA ILE A 254 1.37 18.32 5.36
C ILE A 254 1.98 19.63 5.88
N ASP A 255 2.24 20.56 4.97
CA ASP A 255 2.80 21.89 5.28
C ASP A 255 4.09 21.83 6.12
N GLY A 256 4.98 20.88 5.84
CA GLY A 256 6.23 20.68 6.60
C GLY A 256 6.06 19.96 7.93
N ILE A 257 4.85 19.51 8.27
CA ILE A 257 4.56 18.80 9.51
C ILE A 257 4.37 17.31 9.20
N ALA A 258 5.26 16.48 9.77
CA ALA A 258 5.16 15.04 9.72
C ALA A 258 3.89 14.54 10.43
N ARG A 259 3.24 13.57 9.81
CA ARG A 259 2.00 12.93 10.26
C ARG A 259 2.07 11.44 10.00
N GLN A 260 1.19 10.71 10.67
CA GLN A 260 0.96 9.30 10.42
C GLN A 260 -0.54 9.01 10.51
N GLY A 261 -0.99 8.00 9.79
CA GLY A 261 -2.38 7.56 9.81
C GLY A 261 -2.56 6.18 9.19
N LEU A 262 -3.70 5.57 9.48
CA LEU A 262 -4.14 4.33 8.83
C LEU A 262 -5.08 4.70 7.70
N PHE A 263 -4.68 4.40 6.47
CA PHE A 263 -5.50 4.56 5.29
C PHE A 263 -6.17 3.23 4.99
N VAL A 264 -7.50 3.21 5.03
CA VAL A 264 -8.33 2.04 4.77
C VAL A 264 -9.01 2.23 3.43
N ALA A 265 -8.74 1.33 2.49
CA ALA A 265 -9.48 1.25 1.25
C ALA A 265 -10.71 0.37 1.47
N TYR A 266 -11.87 0.81 0.98
CA TYR A 266 -13.10 0.04 1.01
C TYR A 266 -13.52 -0.30 -0.42
N ALA A 267 -13.94 -1.55 -0.62
CA ALA A 267 -14.55 -2.02 -1.87
C ALA A 267 -15.96 -2.52 -1.59
N ARG A 268 -16.80 -2.51 -2.63
CA ARG A 268 -18.17 -3.00 -2.54
C ARG A 268 -18.13 -4.53 -2.51
N THR A 269 -18.85 -5.15 -1.58
CA THR A 269 -18.89 -6.62 -1.46
C THR A 269 -19.89 -7.22 -2.46
N THR A 270 -19.66 -8.46 -2.86
CA THR A 270 -20.67 -9.24 -3.60
C THR A 270 -21.44 -10.19 -2.65
N ALA A 271 -22.25 -11.09 -3.22
CA ALA A 271 -22.87 -12.19 -2.48
C ALA A 271 -21.85 -13.27 -2.07
N ASP A 272 -20.74 -13.38 -2.81
CA ASP A 272 -19.59 -14.17 -2.37
C ASP A 272 -18.78 -13.30 -1.38
N PRO A 273 -18.63 -13.71 -0.11
CA PRO A 273 -17.97 -12.92 0.92
C PRO A 273 -16.46 -12.72 0.68
N ILE A 274 -15.87 -13.43 -0.28
CA ILE A 274 -14.47 -13.28 -0.67
C ILE A 274 -14.32 -12.24 -1.78
N GLU A 275 -15.35 -12.01 -2.60
CA GLU A 275 -15.26 -11.21 -3.83
C GLU A 275 -15.81 -9.79 -3.67
N GLU A 276 -15.14 -8.85 -4.33
CA GLU A 276 -15.58 -7.47 -4.49
C GLU A 276 -16.21 -7.17 -5.85
N GLU A 277 -17.11 -6.18 -5.89
CA GLU A 277 -17.66 -5.64 -7.13
C GLU A 277 -16.75 -4.54 -7.68
N GLN A 278 -16.38 -4.66 -8.96
CA GLN A 278 -15.54 -3.70 -9.68
C GLN A 278 -16.40 -2.73 -10.48
N GLY A 279 -16.04 -1.45 -10.48
CA GLY A 279 -16.66 -0.43 -11.30
C GLY A 279 -16.28 1.01 -10.91
N PRO A 280 -16.40 1.98 -11.83
CA PRO A 280 -16.14 3.39 -11.53
C PRO A 280 -17.00 3.91 -10.38
N GLY A 281 -16.36 4.31 -9.28
CA GLY A 281 -17.03 4.79 -8.07
C GLY A 281 -17.36 3.71 -7.04
N LEU A 282 -17.03 2.45 -7.31
CA LEU A 282 -17.15 1.34 -6.36
C LEU A 282 -15.90 1.27 -5.47
N GLY A 283 -15.61 2.38 -4.78
CA GLY A 283 -14.47 2.44 -3.88
C GLY A 283 -14.43 3.70 -3.02
N PHE A 284 -13.91 3.53 -1.81
CA PHE A 284 -13.65 4.62 -0.86
C PHE A 284 -12.28 4.47 -0.23
N ILE A 285 -11.74 5.57 0.26
CA ILE A 285 -10.55 5.55 1.12
C ILE A 285 -10.89 6.38 2.35
N ALA A 286 -10.68 5.85 3.53
CA ALA A 286 -10.85 6.58 4.77
C ALA A 286 -9.55 6.57 5.57
N GLU A 287 -9.28 7.68 6.24
CA GLU A 287 -8.15 7.82 7.13
C GLU A 287 -8.63 7.71 8.58
N PHE A 288 -7.93 6.89 9.36
CA PHE A 288 -8.13 6.69 10.78
C PHE A 288 -6.84 7.05 11.54
N ASP A 289 -6.97 7.42 12.81
CA ASP A 289 -5.83 7.38 13.72
C ASP A 289 -5.55 5.93 14.17
N LEU A 290 -4.47 5.75 14.95
CA LEU A 290 -4.01 4.42 15.37
C LEU A 290 -4.94 3.73 16.37
N ASP A 291 -5.84 4.48 17.01
CA ASP A 291 -6.85 3.95 17.92
C ASP A 291 -8.18 3.65 17.18
N GLY A 292 -8.19 3.79 15.85
CA GLY A 292 -9.32 3.45 15.00
C GLY A 292 -10.42 4.49 14.97
N ARG A 293 -10.14 5.74 15.34
CA ARG A 293 -11.08 6.85 15.18
C ARG A 293 -10.99 7.42 13.78
N HIS A 294 -12.12 7.49 13.09
CA HIS A 294 -12.23 8.08 11.76
C HIS A 294 -11.82 9.56 11.77
N LEU A 295 -10.93 9.93 10.85
CA LEU A 295 -10.45 11.30 10.68
C LEU A 295 -11.14 11.98 9.50
N ARG A 296 -11.22 11.28 8.36
CA ARG A 296 -11.83 11.77 7.12
C ARG A 296 -11.96 10.67 6.08
N THR A 297 -12.75 10.93 5.06
CA THR A 297 -12.91 10.07 3.88
C THR A 297 -12.44 10.84 2.63
N LEU A 298 -11.65 10.20 1.77
CA LEU A 298 -11.26 10.67 0.44
C LEU A 298 -12.20 10.10 -0.64
N GLY A 299 -13.41 9.73 -0.26
CA GLY A 299 -14.40 9.01 -1.06
C GLY A 299 -15.27 9.89 -1.96
N HIS A 300 -16.19 9.24 -2.68
CA HIS A 300 -17.12 9.83 -3.66
C HIS A 300 -16.46 10.41 -4.91
N THR A 301 -15.67 9.58 -5.60
CA THR A 301 -15.19 9.87 -6.95
C THR A 301 -15.34 8.65 -7.85
N ARG A 302 -15.73 8.85 -9.11
CA ARG A 302 -15.78 7.78 -10.13
C ARG A 302 -14.41 7.18 -10.46
N ARG A 303 -13.33 7.73 -9.90
CA ARG A 303 -11.95 7.27 -10.13
C ARG A 303 -11.49 6.19 -9.16
N LEU A 304 -12.24 5.89 -8.10
CA LEU A 304 -11.95 4.75 -7.24
C LEU A 304 -12.75 3.56 -7.75
N ASN A 305 -12.08 2.43 -7.95
CA ASN A 305 -12.66 1.22 -8.51
C ASN A 305 -11.98 0.03 -7.84
N ALA A 306 -12.63 -0.51 -6.79
CA ALA A 306 -12.03 -1.49 -5.88
C ALA A 306 -10.58 -1.10 -5.50
N PRO A 307 -10.34 0.07 -4.89
CA PRO A 307 -8.98 0.52 -4.59
C PRO A 307 -8.31 -0.43 -3.60
N TRP A 308 -7.05 -0.77 -3.85
CA TRP A 308 -6.29 -1.65 -2.95
C TRP A 308 -4.94 -1.05 -2.56
N GLY A 309 -4.00 -0.94 -3.51
CA GLY A 309 -2.68 -0.39 -3.25
C GLY A 309 -2.73 1.09 -2.85
N MET A 310 -2.07 1.46 -1.75
CA MET A 310 -1.99 2.85 -1.27
C MET A 310 -0.59 3.16 -0.76
N VAL A 311 -0.01 4.25 -1.23
CA VAL A 311 1.33 4.68 -0.81
C VAL A 311 1.46 6.21 -0.81
N ALA A 312 2.20 6.76 0.15
CA ALA A 312 2.63 8.15 0.08
C ALA A 312 3.83 8.27 -0.87
N ALA A 313 3.70 9.09 -1.92
CA ALA A 313 4.74 9.30 -2.91
C ALA A 313 5.98 9.95 -2.32
N ALA A 314 7.15 9.44 -2.73
CA ALA A 314 8.45 10.04 -2.44
C ALA A 314 8.54 11.51 -2.89
N GLU A 315 9.53 12.24 -2.38
CA GLU A 315 9.71 13.66 -2.70
C GLU A 315 10.10 13.91 -4.16
N ASP A 316 10.64 12.91 -4.83
CA ASP A 316 11.21 12.94 -6.19
C ASP A 316 10.41 12.06 -7.18
N PHE A 317 9.08 12.02 -7.02
CA PHE A 317 8.16 11.28 -7.89
C PHE A 317 7.40 12.21 -8.87
N GLY A 318 8.11 13.18 -9.43
CA GLY A 318 7.61 14.11 -10.44
C GLY A 318 6.40 14.95 -9.97
N PRO A 319 5.36 15.14 -10.80
CA PRO A 319 4.21 15.99 -10.46
C PRO A 319 3.35 15.44 -9.31
N PHE A 320 3.58 14.18 -8.91
CA PHE A 320 2.86 13.51 -7.83
C PHE A 320 3.70 13.34 -6.56
N SER A 321 4.85 14.01 -6.45
CA SER A 321 5.60 14.06 -5.19
C SER A 321 4.72 14.49 -4.00
N LYS A 322 4.90 13.83 -2.86
CA LYS A 322 4.13 14.07 -1.62
C LYS A 322 2.61 13.95 -1.81
N ARG A 323 2.15 13.06 -2.68
CA ARG A 323 0.73 12.72 -2.88
C ARG A 323 0.45 11.33 -2.36
N LEU A 324 -0.81 11.05 -2.06
CA LEU A 324 -1.28 9.68 -1.91
C LEU A 324 -1.47 9.11 -3.31
N ILE A 325 -0.78 8.02 -3.64
CA ILE A 325 -1.03 7.23 -4.85
C ILE A 325 -1.91 6.06 -4.48
N VAL A 326 -2.96 5.84 -5.26
CA VAL A 326 -3.93 4.78 -5.07
C VAL A 326 -3.97 3.94 -6.35
N GLY A 327 -3.72 2.65 -6.22
CA GLY A 327 -3.94 1.67 -7.28
C GLY A 327 -5.35 1.10 -7.20
N ASN A 328 -6.05 1.12 -8.32
CA ASN A 328 -7.36 0.47 -8.46
C ASN A 328 -7.18 -0.96 -8.97
N PHE A 329 -7.67 -1.94 -8.21
CA PHE A 329 -7.71 -3.31 -8.69
C PHE A 329 -8.61 -3.42 -9.93
N GLY A 330 -9.81 -2.85 -9.88
CA GLY A 330 -10.84 -3.12 -10.88
C GLY A 330 -10.64 -2.52 -12.27
N ASP A 331 -9.77 -1.51 -12.45
CA ASP A 331 -9.40 -1.02 -13.79
C ASP A 331 -7.89 -0.82 -14.01
N GLY A 332 -7.08 -1.12 -12.99
CA GLY A 332 -5.64 -1.02 -13.05
C GLY A 332 -5.07 0.39 -13.07
N THR A 333 -5.90 1.43 -12.93
CA THR A 333 -5.41 2.80 -12.95
C THR A 333 -4.76 3.21 -11.63
N LEU A 334 -3.79 4.12 -11.71
CA LEU A 334 -3.19 4.75 -10.52
C LEU A 334 -3.63 6.20 -10.43
N VAL A 335 -4.25 6.58 -9.31
CA VAL A 335 -4.82 7.89 -9.05
C VAL A 335 -4.04 8.59 -7.95
N ALA A 336 -3.63 9.84 -8.20
CA ALA A 336 -3.00 10.68 -7.19
C ALA A 336 -4.02 11.55 -6.47
N PHE A 337 -3.91 11.64 -5.14
CA PHE A 337 -4.71 12.51 -4.28
C PHE A 337 -3.81 13.43 -3.46
N GLY A 338 -4.26 14.66 -3.23
CA GLY A 338 -3.55 15.57 -2.33
C GLY A 338 -3.78 15.19 -0.88
N LEU A 339 -2.72 14.85 -0.14
CA LEU A 339 -2.79 14.44 1.26
C LEU A 339 -3.45 15.48 2.18
N LYS A 340 -3.26 16.79 1.97
CA LYS A 340 -4.01 17.80 2.74
C LYS A 340 -5.47 17.91 2.32
N SER A 341 -5.70 18.00 1.02
CA SER A 341 -7.01 18.34 0.47
C SER A 341 -7.99 17.16 0.35
N GLY A 342 -7.50 15.92 0.35
CA GLY A 342 -8.27 14.74 -0.08
C GLY A 342 -8.68 14.74 -1.56
N ARG A 343 -8.50 15.86 -2.28
CA ARG A 343 -8.89 16.01 -3.69
C ARG A 343 -7.93 15.30 -4.65
N GLN A 344 -8.52 14.69 -5.66
CA GLN A 344 -7.83 14.12 -6.82
C GLN A 344 -6.90 15.13 -7.52
N ARG A 345 -5.78 14.62 -8.04
CA ARG A 345 -4.76 15.39 -8.77
C ARG A 345 -4.53 14.87 -10.18
N GLY A 346 -4.91 13.63 -10.47
CA GLY A 346 -4.84 13.06 -11.81
C GLY A 346 -4.55 11.58 -11.78
N TYR A 347 -4.41 11.00 -12.98
CA TYR A 347 -3.86 9.65 -13.15
C TYR A 347 -2.36 9.73 -13.38
N LEU A 348 -1.61 8.70 -12.98
CA LEU A 348 -0.31 8.46 -13.58
C LEU A 348 -0.51 8.17 -15.06
N ARG A 349 0.26 8.84 -15.90
CA ARG A 349 0.15 8.75 -17.36
C ARG A 349 1.41 8.19 -17.98
N GLY A 350 1.24 7.37 -19.01
CA GLY A 350 2.31 6.86 -19.86
C GLY A 350 2.76 7.88 -20.91
N ARG A 351 3.74 7.49 -21.73
CA ARG A 351 4.31 8.32 -22.80
C ARG A 351 3.30 8.75 -23.87
N ASP A 352 2.26 7.94 -24.07
CA ASP A 352 1.12 8.24 -24.94
C ASP A 352 0.12 9.23 -24.32
N ARG A 353 0.44 9.75 -23.12
CA ARG A 353 -0.39 10.62 -22.28
C ARG A 353 -1.70 9.96 -21.84
N GLN A 354 -1.88 8.65 -22.03
CA GLN A 354 -3.02 7.91 -21.48
C GLN A 354 -2.75 7.52 -20.03
N ALA A 355 -3.81 7.27 -19.27
CA ALA A 355 -3.66 6.72 -17.92
C ALA A 355 -2.97 5.35 -18.01
N ILE A 356 -2.00 5.10 -17.14
CA ILE A 356 -1.44 3.75 -16.99
C ILE A 356 -2.56 2.84 -16.49
N GLN A 357 -2.66 1.67 -17.10
CA GLN A 357 -3.58 0.60 -16.72
C GLN A 357 -2.80 -0.70 -16.55
N ILE A 358 -2.74 -1.19 -15.32
CA ILE A 358 -2.14 -2.47 -14.96
C ILE A 358 -3.27 -3.38 -14.49
N ASN A 359 -3.71 -4.30 -15.32
CA ASN A 359 -4.87 -5.15 -15.03
C ASN A 359 -4.73 -5.86 -13.67
N CYS A 360 -5.76 -5.75 -12.82
CA CYS A 360 -5.82 -6.33 -11.48
C CYS A 360 -4.64 -5.88 -10.58
N LEU A 361 -4.46 -4.56 -10.48
CA LEU A 361 -3.37 -3.93 -9.72
C LEU A 361 -3.56 -4.09 -8.21
N TRP A 362 -2.57 -4.67 -7.56
CA TRP A 362 -2.54 -4.91 -6.11
C TRP A 362 -1.56 -3.99 -5.39
N GLY A 363 -0.46 -4.55 -4.86
CA GLY A 363 0.48 -3.87 -3.98
C GLY A 363 1.25 -2.76 -4.65
N LEU A 364 1.55 -1.73 -3.87
CA LEU A 364 2.35 -0.58 -4.24
C LEU A 364 3.38 -0.32 -3.15
N ALA A 365 4.64 -0.11 -3.55
CA ALA A 365 5.70 0.28 -2.63
C ALA A 365 6.78 1.06 -3.38
N PHE A 366 7.40 2.04 -2.72
CA PHE A 366 8.65 2.62 -3.24
C PHE A 366 9.83 1.71 -2.92
N GLY A 367 10.84 1.73 -3.79
CA GLY A 367 12.12 1.10 -3.47
C GLY A 367 12.77 1.77 -2.25
N ASN A 368 13.66 1.06 -1.57
CA ASN A 368 14.33 1.60 -0.39
C ASN A 368 15.58 2.43 -0.72
N GLY A 369 15.94 2.58 -2.00
CA GLY A 369 17.13 3.34 -2.42
C GLY A 369 18.46 2.70 -2.01
N ALA A 370 18.44 1.46 -1.51
CA ALA A 370 19.61 0.70 -1.09
C ALA A 370 19.68 -0.61 -1.89
N SER A 371 19.42 -1.77 -1.27
CA SER A 371 19.49 -3.07 -1.94
C SER A 371 18.19 -3.49 -2.63
N LEU A 372 17.08 -2.78 -2.41
CA LEU A 372 15.73 -3.15 -2.85
C LEU A 372 15.10 -2.00 -3.64
N GLY A 373 15.47 -1.93 -4.91
CA GLY A 373 14.99 -0.93 -5.86
C GLY A 373 15.40 0.51 -5.55
N ARG A 374 15.08 1.38 -6.49
CA ARG A 374 15.37 2.82 -6.41
C ARG A 374 14.30 3.56 -5.61
N ALA A 375 14.71 4.57 -4.84
CA ALA A 375 13.82 5.31 -3.95
C ALA A 375 12.68 6.05 -4.69
N ASN A 376 12.93 6.47 -5.92
CA ASN A 376 11.99 7.19 -6.76
C ASN A 376 11.20 6.30 -7.75
N PHE A 377 11.32 4.98 -7.61
CA PHE A 377 10.58 4.01 -8.43
C PHE A 377 9.42 3.47 -7.60
N LEU A 378 8.22 3.53 -8.17
CA LEU A 378 7.02 2.93 -7.61
C LEU A 378 6.91 1.50 -8.13
N TYR A 379 7.15 0.53 -7.27
CA TYR A 379 7.00 -0.89 -7.55
C TYR A 379 5.56 -1.33 -7.34
N PHE A 380 5.12 -2.29 -8.14
CA PHE A 380 3.78 -2.82 -8.09
C PHE A 380 3.73 -4.34 -8.24
N THR A 381 2.67 -4.93 -7.71
CA THR A 381 2.25 -6.31 -7.98
C THR A 381 0.86 -6.31 -8.61
N ALA A 382 0.55 -7.31 -9.43
CA ALA A 382 -0.75 -7.44 -10.07
C ALA A 382 -1.08 -8.91 -10.41
N GLY A 383 -2.38 -9.21 -10.47
CA GLY A 383 -2.94 -10.50 -10.90
C GLY A 383 -3.64 -10.42 -12.27
N PRO A 384 -2.95 -10.17 -13.38
CA PRO A 384 -3.61 -10.00 -14.67
C PRO A 384 -4.30 -11.29 -15.15
N ASN A 385 -5.11 -11.18 -16.22
CA ASN A 385 -5.81 -12.32 -16.83
C ASN A 385 -6.88 -12.93 -15.90
N GLY A 386 -7.60 -12.08 -15.16
CA GLY A 386 -8.53 -12.55 -14.12
C GLY A 386 -7.79 -13.35 -13.06
N GLU A 387 -6.67 -12.79 -12.57
CA GLU A 387 -5.85 -13.31 -11.47
C GLU A 387 -5.06 -14.59 -11.75
N ALA A 388 -5.35 -15.27 -12.87
CA ALA A 388 -4.64 -16.49 -13.27
C ALA A 388 -3.14 -16.29 -13.56
N ASP A 389 -2.70 -15.07 -13.85
CA ASP A 389 -1.29 -14.72 -14.04
C ASP A 389 -0.80 -13.80 -12.91
N GLY A 390 0.51 -13.65 -12.79
CA GLY A 390 1.11 -12.71 -11.83
C GLY A 390 2.15 -11.82 -12.46
N LEU A 391 2.27 -10.61 -11.91
CA LEU A 391 3.21 -9.60 -12.39
C LEU A 391 3.81 -8.82 -11.22
N PHE A 392 5.13 -8.68 -11.20
CA PHE A 392 5.85 -7.70 -10.40
C PHE A 392 6.56 -6.73 -11.35
N GLY A 393 6.40 -5.43 -11.13
CA GLY A 393 6.92 -4.39 -12.01
C GLY A 393 7.27 -3.10 -11.28
N SER A 394 7.67 -2.10 -12.05
CA SER A 394 7.93 -0.75 -11.56
C SER A 394 7.45 0.32 -12.54
N LEU A 395 7.13 1.48 -11.98
CA LEU A 395 6.83 2.74 -12.65
C LEU A 395 7.85 3.77 -12.18
N HIS A 396 8.41 4.55 -13.10
CA HIS A 396 9.20 5.71 -12.74
C HIS A 396 8.86 6.89 -13.63
N PHE A 397 8.94 8.09 -13.06
CA PHE A 397 8.70 9.32 -13.79
C PHE A 397 9.93 9.69 -14.63
N VAL A 398 9.68 10.17 -15.85
CA VAL A 398 10.67 10.65 -16.81
C VAL A 398 10.25 12.05 -17.23
N ASP A 399 11.15 13.02 -17.03
CA ASP A 399 11.00 14.39 -17.54
C ASP A 399 11.13 14.42 -19.07
N GLU A 400 10.30 15.24 -19.74
CA GLU A 400 10.38 15.53 -21.19
C GLU A 400 11.26 16.73 -21.53
#